data_AF-A0A0N9EKY8-F1
#
_entry.id   AF-A0A0N9EKY8-F1
#
_cell.length_a   1.000
_cell.length_b   1.000
_cell.length_c   1.000
_cell.angle_alpha   90.00
_cell.angle_beta   90.00
_cell.angle_gamma   90.00
#
_symmetry.space_group_name_H-M   'P 1'
#
loop_
_entity.id
_entity.type
_entity.pdbx_description
1 polymer ?
#
loop_
_entity_poly.entity_id
_entity_poly.type
_entity_poly.pdbx_seq_one_letter_code
_entity_poly.pdbx_strand_id
1 'polypeptide(L)'
;MKKTLLLSLSLSFLLHAEDDGFYMSAGYQIGEAAQMVKNTKGIQQLSENYEKLNNFLTRYSTLNNLIQLSSSPSTINEVRDNLGSSSRNLLDVKTNSPAYQAVLLALNAA
;
A
#
# COMPACT_ATOMS: atom_id res chain seq x y z
N MET A 1 -17.52 57.71 16.82
CA MET A 1 -16.85 58.21 15.57
C MET A 1 -15.44 57.62 15.48
N LYS A 2 -14.99 57.24 14.27
CA LYS A 2 -13.64 56.77 13.85
C LYS A 2 -13.41 55.29 13.43
N LYS A 3 -14.40 54.38 13.46
CA LYS A 3 -14.23 53.01 12.88
C LYS A 3 -14.98 52.77 11.56
N THR A 4 -15.98 53.59 11.23
CA THR A 4 -16.81 53.42 10.04
C THR A 4 -16.21 54.05 8.77
N LEU A 5 -15.20 54.92 8.90
CA LEU A 5 -14.63 55.67 7.77
C LEU A 5 -13.47 54.95 7.04
N LEU A 6 -12.93 53.89 7.65
CA LEU A 6 -11.82 53.10 7.07
C LEU A 6 -12.32 51.95 6.21
N LEU A 7 -13.52 51.41 6.50
CA LEU A 7 -14.09 50.30 5.74
C LEU A 7 -14.73 50.77 4.42
N SER A 8 -15.13 52.04 4.34
CA SER A 8 -15.57 52.69 3.10
C SER A 8 -14.41 52.99 2.13
N LEU A 9 -13.16 52.99 2.59
CA LEU A 9 -12.00 53.29 1.75
C LEU A 9 -11.45 52.04 1.02
N SER A 10 -11.72 50.85 1.54
CA SER A 10 -11.37 49.57 0.91
C SER A 10 -12.32 49.16 -0.23
N LEU A 11 -13.51 49.77 -0.34
CA LEU A 11 -14.46 49.48 -1.42
C LEU A 11 -14.23 50.36 -2.67
N SER A 12 -13.50 51.47 -2.53
CA SER A 12 -13.14 52.36 -3.64
C SER A 12 -12.11 51.79 -4.61
N PHE A 13 -11.39 50.71 -4.24
CA PHE A 13 -10.48 50.01 -5.17
C PHE A 13 -11.20 49.03 -6.11
N LEU A 14 -12.50 48.76 -5.87
CA LEU A 14 -13.35 47.94 -6.75
C LEU A 14 -14.13 48.76 -7.78
N LEU A 15 -14.08 50.09 -7.71
CA LEU A 15 -14.83 50.98 -8.60
C LEU A 15 -13.99 51.57 -9.76
N HIS A 16 -12.79 51.03 -10.01
CA HIS A 16 -11.96 51.37 -11.19
C HIS A 16 -11.55 50.12 -11.99
N ALA A 17 -12.40 49.10 -12.02
CA ALA A 17 -12.26 47.93 -12.88
C ALA A 17 -13.08 48.04 -14.19
N GLU A 18 -13.19 49.24 -14.74
CA GLU A 18 -13.33 49.45 -16.19
C GLU A 18 -11.93 49.89 -16.61
N ASP A 19 -11.02 49.04 -17.08
CA ASP A 19 -10.96 48.62 -18.48
C ASP A 19 -9.74 47.69 -18.72
N ASP A 20 -9.36 46.85 -17.74
CA ASP A 20 -8.20 45.92 -17.85
C ASP A 20 -8.50 44.53 -17.27
N GLY A 21 -9.77 44.11 -17.35
CA GLY A 21 -10.29 42.86 -16.79
C GLY A 21 -9.57 41.59 -17.22
N PHE A 22 -8.76 41.64 -18.29
CA PHE A 22 -7.95 40.52 -18.76
C PHE A 22 -6.82 40.14 -17.78
N TYR A 23 -6.13 41.12 -17.18
CA TYR A 23 -4.94 40.86 -16.36
C TYR A 23 -5.27 40.45 -14.92
N MET A 24 -6.36 40.97 -14.34
CA MET A 24 -6.80 40.61 -12.99
C MET A 24 -7.39 39.19 -12.93
N SER A 25 -8.16 38.79 -13.96
CA SER A 25 -8.71 37.44 -14.06
C SER A 25 -7.66 36.39 -14.40
N ALA A 26 -6.69 36.73 -15.27
CA ALA A 26 -5.59 35.83 -15.60
C ALA A 26 -4.69 35.58 -14.38
N GLY A 27 -4.32 36.61 -13.62
CA GLY A 27 -3.51 36.46 -12.40
C GLY A 27 -4.20 35.60 -11.32
N TYR A 28 -5.51 35.78 -11.13
CA TYR A 28 -6.31 34.97 -10.22
C TYR A 28 -6.45 33.51 -10.69
N GLN A 29 -6.80 33.28 -11.96
CA GLN A 29 -6.91 31.94 -12.54
C GLN A 29 -5.57 31.21 -12.56
N ILE A 30 -4.47 31.91 -12.85
CA ILE A 30 -3.11 31.35 -12.80
C ILE A 30 -2.70 31.06 -11.36
N GLY A 31 -3.04 31.92 -10.40
CA GLY A 31 -2.80 31.70 -8.97
C GLY A 31 -3.53 30.47 -8.43
N GLU A 32 -4.81 30.33 -8.74
CA GLU A 32 -5.61 29.15 -8.40
C GLU A 32 -5.08 27.89 -9.11
N ALA A 33 -4.80 27.95 -10.42
CA ALA A 33 -4.28 26.81 -11.18
C ALA A 33 -2.89 26.37 -10.68
N ALA A 34 -1.98 27.30 -10.39
CA ALA A 34 -0.65 26.99 -9.85
C ALA A 34 -0.75 26.40 -8.44
N GLN A 35 -1.69 26.87 -7.62
CA GLN A 35 -1.95 26.30 -6.29
C GLN A 35 -2.58 24.91 -6.39
N MET A 36 -3.54 24.71 -7.30
CA MET A 36 -4.13 23.39 -7.57
C MET A 36 -3.05 22.41 -8.04
N VAL A 37 -2.17 22.80 -8.97
CA VAL A 37 -1.06 21.94 -9.43
C VAL A 37 -0.10 21.59 -8.29
N LYS A 38 0.26 22.57 -7.44
CA LYS A 38 1.10 22.30 -6.26
C LYS A 38 0.40 21.39 -5.25
N ASN A 39 -0.88 21.61 -4.97
CA ASN A 39 -1.68 20.78 -4.09
C ASN A 39 -1.81 19.36 -4.65
N THR A 40 -2.06 19.19 -5.95
CA THR A 40 -2.13 17.87 -6.60
C THR A 40 -0.78 17.14 -6.53
N LYS A 41 0.34 17.83 -6.75
CA LYS A 41 1.68 17.23 -6.56
C LYS A 41 1.95 16.84 -5.10
N GLY A 42 1.55 17.68 -4.13
CA GLY A 42 1.64 17.36 -2.71
C GLY A 42 0.77 16.16 -2.31
N ILE A 43 -0.45 16.08 -2.84
CA ILE A 43 -1.37 14.96 -2.63
C ILE A 43 -0.83 13.68 -3.29
N GLN A 44 -0.24 13.77 -4.49
CA GLN A 44 0.42 12.63 -5.15
C GLN A 44 1.58 12.09 -4.31
N GLN A 45 2.49 12.95 -3.86
CA GLN A 45 3.59 12.55 -2.98
C GLN A 45 3.10 11.94 -1.66
N LEU A 46 2.04 12.51 -1.08
CA LEU A 46 1.42 11.96 0.12
C LEU A 46 0.85 10.56 -0.15
N SER A 47 0.13 10.38 -1.26
CA SER A 47 -0.41 9.08 -1.68
C SER A 47 0.69 8.04 -1.89
N GLU A 48 1.76 8.39 -2.61
CA GLU A 48 2.91 7.51 -2.81
C GLU A 48 3.57 7.12 -1.49
N ASN A 49 3.66 8.05 -0.54
CA ASN A 49 4.22 7.77 0.79
C ASN A 49 3.31 6.86 1.61
N TYR A 50 1.99 7.02 1.53
CA TYR A 50 1.03 6.10 2.16
C TYR A 50 1.13 4.69 1.57
N GLU A 51 1.26 4.57 0.25
CA GLU A 51 1.44 3.27 -0.40
C GLU A 51 2.74 2.59 0.05
N LYS A 52 3.85 3.33 0.07
CA LYS A 52 5.15 2.84 0.58
C LYS A 52 5.05 2.40 2.04
N LEU A 53 4.37 3.18 2.89
CA LEU A 53 4.16 2.82 4.29
C LEU A 53 3.31 1.55 4.43
N ASN A 54 2.21 1.44 3.68
CA ASN A 54 1.34 0.27 3.72
C ASN A 54 2.10 -1.01 3.29
N ASN A 55 2.89 -0.90 2.22
CA ASN A 55 3.74 -2.00 1.74
C ASN A 55 4.81 -2.36 2.79
N PHE A 56 5.41 -1.37 3.45
CA PHE A 56 6.37 -1.61 4.53
C PHE A 56 5.73 -2.35 5.71
N LEU A 57 4.57 -1.88 6.19
CA LEU A 57 3.86 -2.50 7.32
C LEU A 57 3.43 -3.94 7.01
N THR A 58 2.97 -4.19 5.77
CA THR A 58 2.61 -5.54 5.31
C THR A 58 3.82 -6.48 5.35
N ARG A 59 4.97 -6.02 4.85
CA ARG A 59 6.23 -6.78 4.87
C ARG A 59 6.72 -7.02 6.30
N TYR A 60 6.61 -6.02 7.17
CA TYR A 60 6.98 -6.14 8.59
C TYR A 60 6.11 -7.17 9.31
N SER A 61 4.79 -7.13 9.11
CA SER A 61 3.86 -8.09 9.71
C SER A 61 4.15 -9.53 9.26
N THR A 62 4.42 -9.71 7.96
CA THR A 62 4.84 -11.01 7.39
C THR A 62 6.14 -11.49 8.05
N LEU A 63 7.15 -10.62 8.12
CA LEU A 63 8.44 -10.96 8.72
C LEU A 63 8.29 -11.32 10.21
N ASN A 64 7.51 -10.56 10.96
CA ASN A 64 7.25 -10.81 12.36
C ASN A 64 6.55 -12.16 12.60
N ASN A 65 5.63 -12.55 11.71
CA ASN A 65 5.01 -13.88 11.75
C ASN A 65 6.05 -14.98 11.47
N LEU A 66 6.86 -14.82 10.42
CA LEU A 66 7.91 -15.79 10.09
C LEU A 66 8.90 -15.96 11.23
N ILE A 67 9.34 -14.87 11.87
CA ILE A 67 10.23 -14.93 13.02
C ILE A 67 9.59 -15.70 14.17
N GLN A 68 8.31 -15.47 14.48
CA GLN A 68 7.60 -16.22 15.53
C GLN A 68 7.52 -17.72 15.21
N LEU A 69 7.14 -18.08 13.98
CA LEU A 69 7.07 -19.48 13.56
C LEU A 69 8.46 -20.15 13.56
N SER A 70 9.47 -19.46 13.05
CA SER A 70 10.85 -19.97 12.96
C SER A 70 11.59 -19.97 14.30
N SER A 71 11.11 -19.26 15.31
CA SER A 71 11.68 -19.27 16.65
C SER A 71 10.93 -20.17 17.63
N SER A 72 9.76 -20.70 17.25
CA SER A 72 8.96 -21.63 18.04
C SER A 72 9.51 -23.06 17.96
N PRO A 73 10.14 -23.60 19.01
CA PRO A 73 10.75 -24.93 18.95
C PRO A 73 9.72 -26.05 18.75
N SER A 74 8.51 -25.89 19.28
CA SER A 74 7.41 -26.85 19.09
C SER A 74 6.98 -26.91 17.63
N THR A 75 6.78 -25.76 16.99
CA THR A 75 6.42 -25.66 15.57
C THR A 75 7.51 -26.26 14.68
N ILE A 76 8.78 -25.98 14.96
CA ILE A 76 9.91 -26.55 14.21
C ILE A 76 9.95 -28.08 14.35
N ASN A 77 9.79 -28.60 15.57
CA ASN A 77 9.80 -30.04 15.80
C ASN A 77 8.62 -30.74 15.13
N GLU A 78 7.42 -30.16 15.17
CA GLU A 78 6.23 -30.71 14.50
C GLU A 78 6.42 -30.81 12.98
N VAL A 79 6.92 -29.74 12.34
CA VAL A 79 7.22 -29.75 10.90
C VAL A 79 8.29 -30.77 10.57
N ARG A 80 9.36 -30.86 11.38
CA ARG A 80 10.43 -31.87 11.19
C ARG A 80 9.87 -33.30 11.28
N ASP A 81 9.06 -33.58 12.29
CA ASP A 81 8.54 -34.92 12.52
C ASP A 81 7.56 -35.33 11.41
N ASN A 82 6.73 -34.39 10.93
CA ASN A 82 5.87 -34.58 9.77
C ASN A 82 6.66 -34.84 8.49
N LEU A 83 7.75 -34.10 8.23
CA LEU A 83 8.62 -34.33 7.09
C LEU A 83 9.32 -35.69 7.17
N GLY A 84 9.84 -36.06 8.35
CA GLY A 84 10.47 -37.35 8.59
C GLY A 84 9.49 -38.52 8.39
N SER A 85 8.25 -38.37 8.87
CA SER A 85 7.17 -39.34 8.63
C SER A 85 6.81 -39.44 7.16
N SER A 86 6.68 -38.31 6.47
CA SER A 86 6.37 -38.26 5.03
C SER A 86 7.47 -38.93 4.20
N SER A 87 8.74 -38.72 4.54
CA SER A 87 9.88 -39.36 3.88
C SER A 87 9.88 -40.88 4.07
N ARG A 88 9.70 -41.36 5.32
CA ARG A 88 9.57 -42.80 5.61
C ARG A 88 8.38 -43.40 4.87
N ASN A 89 7.24 -42.71 4.87
CA ASN A 89 6.07 -43.16 4.13
C ASN A 89 6.37 -43.23 2.64
N LEU A 90 7.10 -42.27 2.08
CA LEU A 90 7.45 -42.27 0.66
C LEU A 90 8.36 -43.44 0.27
N LEU A 91 9.37 -43.76 1.09
CA LEU A 91 10.49 -44.62 0.68
C LEU A 91 10.52 -46.01 1.33
N ASP A 92 10.18 -46.11 2.62
CA ASP A 92 10.56 -47.28 3.43
C ASP A 92 9.41 -48.25 3.67
N VAL A 93 8.16 -47.84 3.40
CA VAL A 93 6.96 -48.66 3.59
C VAL A 93 6.21 -48.82 2.28
N LYS A 94 5.39 -49.86 2.16
CA LYS A 94 4.60 -50.12 0.94
C LYS A 94 3.15 -49.66 1.08
N THR A 95 2.51 -50.00 2.19
CA THR A 95 1.08 -49.75 2.41
C THR A 95 0.73 -48.27 2.36
N ASN A 96 1.47 -47.43 3.08
CA ASN A 96 1.20 -45.99 3.17
C ASN A 96 2.05 -45.16 2.20
N SER A 97 2.78 -45.80 1.27
CA SER A 97 3.66 -45.07 0.36
C SER A 97 2.90 -44.57 -0.86
N PRO A 98 2.76 -43.25 -1.05
CA PRO A 98 2.15 -42.72 -2.25
C PRO A 98 2.95 -43.10 -3.51
N ALA A 99 4.28 -43.17 -3.43
CA ALA A 99 5.11 -43.58 -4.57
C ALA A 99 4.91 -45.05 -4.93
N TYR A 100 4.93 -45.95 -3.94
CA TYR A 100 4.68 -47.37 -4.18
C TYR A 100 3.29 -47.60 -4.76
N GLN A 101 2.26 -46.95 -4.19
CA GLN A 101 0.89 -47.07 -4.68
C GLN A 101 0.74 -46.50 -6.10
N ALA A 102 1.40 -45.39 -6.43
CA ALA A 102 1.38 -44.82 -7.78
C ALA A 102 2.01 -45.77 -8.81
N VAL A 103 3.15 -46.39 -8.50
CA VAL A 103 3.79 -47.37 -9.38
C VAL A 103 2.94 -48.62 -9.53
N LEU A 104 2.41 -49.16 -8.42
CA LEU A 104 1.54 -50.32 -8.44
C LEU A 104 0.29 -50.07 -9.30
N LEU A 105 -0.32 -48.89 -9.19
CA LEU A 105 -1.45 -48.49 -10.01
C LEU A 105 -1.08 -48.46 -11.50
N ALA A 106 0.06 -47.86 -11.84
CA ALA A 106 0.53 -47.80 -13.23
C ALA A 106 0.80 -49.18 -13.83
N LEU A 107 1.36 -50.11 -13.03
CA LEU A 107 1.61 -51.48 -13.46
C LEU A 107 0.33 -52.28 -13.68
N ASN A 108 -0.70 -52.07 -12.85
CA ASN A 108 -1.98 -52.77 -12.99
C ASN A 108 -2.89 -52.19 -14.08
N ALA A 109 -2.60 -50.96 -14.54
CA ALA A 109 -3.36 -50.29 -15.59
C ALA A 109 -2.82 -50.57 -17.01
N ALA A 110 -1.66 -51.22 -17.13
CA ALA A 110 -1.05 -51.64 -18.40
C ALA A 110 -1.51 -53.03 -18.81
#